data_AF-A0A2N5SS33-F1
#
_entry.id   AF-A0A2N5SS33-F1
#
_cell.length_a   1.000
_cell.length_b   1.000
_cell.length_c   1.000
_cell.angle_alpha   90.00
_cell.angle_beta   90.00
_cell.angle_gamma   90.00
#
_symmetry.space_group_name_H-M   'P 1'
#
loop_
_entity.id
_entity.type
_entity.pdbx_description
1 polymer ?
#
loop_
_entity_poly.entity_id
_entity_poly.type
_entity_poly.pdbx_seq_one_letter_code
_entity_poly.pdbx_strand_id
1 'polypeptide(L)'
;MRLTLDEALQLKEAREKKIRDDWIRVMEMRINQEKLAECYRTEGVNSYEQCAHLAQTVISQIPEGRIRGFRLLEQRRNQEKTQ
;
A
#
# COMPACT_ATOMS: atom_id res chain seq x y z
N MET A 1 -22.97 21.77 -3.87
CA MET A 1 -22.05 22.61 -3.07
C MET A 1 -20.82 22.90 -3.93
N ARG A 2 -20.44 24.17 -4.10
CA ARG A 2 -19.25 24.57 -4.90
C ARG A 2 -18.09 24.72 -3.92
N LEU A 3 -16.98 24.02 -4.18
CA LEU A 3 -15.75 24.16 -3.37
C LEU A 3 -15.11 25.53 -3.65
N THR A 4 -14.47 26.10 -2.63
CA THR A 4 -13.57 27.24 -2.82
C THR A 4 -12.27 26.79 -3.52
N LEU A 5 -11.49 27.74 -4.05
CA LEU A 5 -10.24 27.43 -4.74
C LEU A 5 -9.25 26.69 -3.81
N ASP A 6 -9.13 27.15 -2.58
CA ASP A 6 -8.21 26.56 -1.58
C ASP A 6 -8.66 25.16 -1.18
N GLU A 7 -9.97 24.95 -0.98
CA GLU A 7 -10.53 23.63 -0.69
C GLU A 7 -10.29 22.64 -1.85
N ALA A 8 -10.41 23.13 -3.10
CA ALA A 8 -10.14 22.31 -4.29
C ALA A 8 -8.66 21.93 -4.39
N LEU A 9 -7.74 22.85 -4.04
CA LEU A 9 -6.31 22.60 -4.04
C LEU A 9 -5.92 21.57 -2.96
N GLN A 10 -6.39 21.76 -1.72
CA GLN A 10 -6.14 20.81 -0.63
C GLN A 10 -6.69 19.41 -0.94
N LEU A 11 -7.87 19.35 -1.57
CA LEU A 11 -8.46 18.08 -1.98
C LEU A 11 -7.59 17.37 -3.04
N LYS A 12 -7.06 18.12 -4.01
CA LYS A 12 -6.15 17.57 -5.02
C LYS A 12 -4.88 17.02 -4.36
N GLU A 13 -4.25 17.77 -3.47
CA GLU A 13 -3.03 17.36 -2.76
C GLU A 13 -3.26 16.09 -1.92
N ALA A 14 -4.37 16.02 -1.19
CA ALA A 14 -4.73 14.85 -0.39
C ALA A 14 -4.90 13.59 -1.27
N ARG A 15 -5.52 13.73 -2.44
CA ARG A 15 -5.71 12.63 -3.41
C ARG A 15 -4.36 12.15 -3.97
N GLU A 16 -3.50 13.07 -4.36
CA GLU A 16 -2.17 12.72 -4.87
C GLU A 16 -1.32 12.05 -3.79
N LYS A 17 -1.32 12.58 -2.56
CA LYS A 17 -0.62 11.97 -1.42
C LYS A 17 -1.09 10.53 -1.20
N LYS A 18 -2.40 10.29 -1.21
CA LYS A 18 -2.96 8.94 -1.03
C LYS A 18 -2.49 7.97 -2.11
N ILE A 19 -2.43 8.41 -3.37
CA ILE A 19 -1.92 7.59 -4.47
C ILE A 19 -0.43 7.28 -4.27
N ARG A 20 0.38 8.28 -3.91
CA ARG A 20 1.81 8.08 -3.63
C ARG A 20 2.02 7.07 -2.50
N ASP A 21 1.30 7.22 -1.39
CA ASP A 21 1.39 6.31 -0.24
C ASP A 21 1.00 4.86 -0.60
N ASP A 22 0.02 4.68 -1.49
CA ASP A 22 -0.34 3.35 -2.00
C ASP A 22 0.78 2.74 -2.84
N TRP A 23 1.39 3.52 -3.73
CA TRP A 23 2.52 3.06 -4.54
C TRP A 23 3.74 2.74 -3.69
N ILE A 24 4.04 3.53 -2.67
CA ILE A 24 5.14 3.25 -1.73
C ILE A 24 4.95 1.86 -1.11
N ARG A 25 3.76 1.55 -0.58
CA ARG A 25 3.46 0.22 -0.01
C ARG A 25 3.62 -0.93 -1.01
N VAL A 26 3.18 -0.73 -2.25
CA VAL A 26 3.35 -1.72 -3.32
C VAL A 26 4.83 -1.95 -3.61
N MET A 27 5.62 -0.89 -3.68
CA MET A 27 7.05 -0.97 -3.95
C MET A 27 7.83 -1.59 -2.79
N GLU A 28 7.46 -1.28 -1.54
CA GLU A 28 8.03 -1.93 -0.35
C GLU A 28 7.77 -3.45 -0.36
N MET A 29 6.53 -3.87 -0.65
CA MET A 29 6.20 -5.29 -0.78
C MET A 29 7.00 -5.96 -1.91
N ARG A 30 7.16 -5.27 -3.05
CA ARG A 30 7.96 -5.78 -4.18
C ARG A 30 9.42 -6.00 -3.80
N ILE A 31 10.05 -5.05 -3.11
CA ILE A 31 11.43 -5.19 -2.63
C ILE A 31 11.57 -6.41 -1.72
N ASN A 32 10.60 -6.62 -0.81
CA ASN A 32 10.61 -7.76 0.08
C ASN A 32 10.39 -9.09 -0.67
N GLN A 33 9.57 -9.11 -1.72
CA GLN A 33 9.41 -10.26 -2.60
C GLN A 33 10.70 -10.59 -3.36
N GLU A 34 11.40 -9.57 -3.88
CA GLU A 34 12.68 -9.75 -4.56
C GLU A 34 13.75 -10.31 -3.62
N LYS A 35 13.84 -9.78 -2.39
CA LYS A 35 14.71 -10.31 -1.32
C LYS A 35 14.37 -11.74 -0.93
N LEU A 36 13.08 -12.06 -0.81
CA LEU A 36 12.64 -13.41 -0.50
C LEU A 36 13.01 -14.39 -1.63
N ALA A 37 12.84 -14.00 -2.89
CA ALA A 37 13.22 -14.78 -4.05
C ALA A 37 14.75 -14.97 -4.16
N GLU A 38 15.53 -13.98 -3.72
CA GLU A 38 16.99 -14.12 -3.57
C GLU A 38 17.33 -15.11 -2.45
N CYS A 39 16.75 -14.97 -1.27
CA CYS A 39 16.96 -15.88 -0.13
C CYS A 39 16.66 -17.34 -0.51
N TYR A 40 15.54 -17.59 -1.21
CA TYR A 40 15.22 -18.94 -1.70
C TYR A 40 16.26 -19.50 -2.67
N ARG A 41 16.87 -18.65 -3.51
CA ARG A 41 17.93 -19.06 -4.44
C ARG A 41 19.26 -19.33 -3.74
N THR A 42 19.58 -18.59 -2.66
CA THR A 42 20.85 -18.75 -1.94
C THR A 42 20.83 -19.89 -0.94
N GLU A 43 19.76 -20.01 -0.15
CA GLU A 43 19.67 -20.99 0.95
C GLU A 43 19.25 -22.40 0.51
N GLY A 44 18.59 -22.51 -0.65
CA GLY A 44 18.13 -23.78 -1.20
C GLY A 44 17.27 -24.56 -0.20
N VAL A 45 17.75 -25.73 0.23
CA VAL A 45 17.01 -26.63 1.16
C VAL A 45 16.85 -26.01 2.56
N ASN A 46 17.73 -25.10 2.97
CA ASN A 46 17.70 -24.45 4.29
C ASN A 46 16.70 -23.26 4.37
N SER A 47 16.04 -22.94 3.27
CA SER A 47 15.19 -21.76 3.18
C SER A 47 13.99 -21.74 4.13
N TYR A 48 13.54 -22.92 4.61
CA TYR A 48 12.43 -23.02 5.56
C TYR A 48 12.72 -22.36 6.90
N GLU A 49 13.98 -22.34 7.35
CA GLU A 49 14.37 -21.69 8.61
C GLU A 49 14.86 -20.27 8.34
N GLN A 50 15.77 -20.11 7.38
CA GLN A 50 16.46 -18.83 7.14
C GLN A 50 15.54 -17.78 6.51
N CYS A 51 14.67 -18.17 5.58
CA CYS A 51 13.81 -17.24 4.84
C CYS A 51 12.42 -17.06 5.47
N ALA A 52 12.09 -17.76 6.56
CA ALA A 52 10.75 -17.75 7.17
C ALA A 52 10.27 -16.35 7.55
N HIS A 53 11.16 -15.53 8.13
CA HIS A 53 10.85 -14.17 8.56
C HIS A 53 10.53 -13.25 7.37
N LEU A 54 11.23 -13.39 6.25
CA LEU A 54 10.96 -12.66 5.01
C LEU A 54 9.61 -13.10 4.43
N ALA A 55 9.35 -14.41 4.38
CA ALA A 55 8.07 -14.93 3.90
C ALA A 55 6.90 -14.40 4.73
N GLN A 56 7.02 -14.41 6.06
CA GLN A 56 5.97 -13.91 6.95
C GLN A 56 5.75 -12.40 6.80
N THR A 57 6.82 -11.63 6.57
CA THR A 57 6.74 -10.20 6.27
C THR A 57 6.02 -9.93 4.95
N VAL A 58 6.35 -10.68 3.89
CA VAL A 58 5.65 -10.53 2.60
C VAL A 58 4.17 -10.87 2.75
N ILE A 59 3.84 -11.95 3.45
CA ILE A 59 2.45 -12.37 3.68
C ILE A 59 1.66 -11.31 4.43
N SER A 60 2.25 -10.71 5.48
CA SER A 60 1.59 -9.67 6.25
C SER A 60 1.36 -8.38 5.45
N GLN A 61 2.14 -8.14 4.39
CA GLN A 61 2.00 -6.97 3.51
C GLN A 61 0.98 -7.14 2.38
N ILE A 62 0.53 -8.36 2.06
CA ILE A 62 -0.43 -8.63 0.95
C ILE A 62 -1.74 -7.82 1.03
N PRO A 63 -2.35 -7.61 2.22
CA PRO A 63 -3.55 -6.80 2.34
C PRO A 63 -3.32 -5.32 2.00
N GLU A 64 -2.17 -4.77 2.38
CA GLU A 64 -1.81 -3.35 2.24
C GLU A 64 -1.08 -3.03 0.94
N GLY A 65 -0.40 -4.00 0.33
CA GLY A 65 0.39 -3.89 -0.90
C GLY A 65 -0.44 -3.77 -2.18
N ARG A 66 -1.61 -3.10 -2.09
CA ARG A 66 -2.52 -2.87 -3.21
C ARG A 66 -2.89 -1.41 -3.31
N ILE A 67 -3.03 -0.94 -4.56
CA ILE A 67 -3.49 0.42 -4.83
C ILE A 67 -5.00 0.48 -4.57
N ARG A 68 -5.39 1.17 -3.50
CA ARG A 68 -6.80 1.39 -3.15
C ARG A 68 -7.34 2.69 -3.76
N GLY A 69 -6.43 3.63 -4.06
CA GLY A 69 -6.76 4.96 -4.57
C GLY A 69 -7.44 5.82 -3.50
N PHE A 70 -8.07 6.91 -3.94
CA PHE A 70 -8.76 7.88 -3.08
C PHE A 70 -10.30 7.75 -3.14
N ARG A 71 -10.87 7.23 -4.24
CA ARG A 71 -12.31 7.22 -4.49
C ARG A 71 -13.12 6.50 -3.40
N LEU A 72 -12.66 5.35 -2.92
CA LEU A 72 -13.35 4.58 -1.88
C LEU A 72 -13.39 5.34 -0.55
N LEU A 73 -12.31 6.05 -0.20
CA LEU A 73 -12.25 6.87 1.01
C LEU A 73 -13.17 8.09 0.92
N GLU A 74 -13.24 8.71 -0.25
CA GLU A 74 -14.15 9.83 -0.48
C GLU A 74 -15.61 9.41 -0.41
N GLN A 75 -15.95 8.23 -0.96
CA GLN A 75 -17.29 7.66 -0.84
C GLN A 75 -17.70 7.43 0.61
N ARG A 76 -16.82 6.82 1.43
CA ARG A 76 -17.07 6.62 2.87
C ARG A 76 -17.25 7.95 3.61
N ARG A 77 -16.34 8.91 3.38
CA ARG A 77 -16.42 10.26 3.97
C ARG A 77 -17.74 10.95 3.62
N ASN A 78 -18.26 10.75 2.41
CA ASN A 78 -19.51 11.35 2.00
C ASN A 78 -20.72 10.64 2.64
N GLN A 79 -20.66 9.33 2.86
CA GLN A 79 -21.70 8.57 3.58
C GLN A 79 -21.80 8.99 5.04
N GLU A 80 -20.66 9.17 5.71
CA GLU A 80 -20.57 9.64 7.11
C GLU A 80 -21.15 11.05 7.28
N LYS A 81 -21.05 11.92 6.26
CA LYS A 81 -21.65 13.26 6.28
C LYS A 81 -23.16 13.30 6.07
N THR A 82 -23.76 12.17 5.69
CA THR A 82 -25.20 12.07 5.39
C THR A 82 -26.00 11.47 6.56
N GLN A 83 -25.32 10.90 7.56
CA GLN A 83 -25.88 10.53 8.86
C GLN A 83 -25.75 11.68 9.85
#